data_AF-A0A831JQ27-F1
#
_entry.id   AF-A0A831JQ27-F1
#
_cell.length_a   1.000
_cell.length_b   1.000
_cell.length_c   1.000
_cell.angle_alpha   90.00
_cell.angle_beta   90.00
_cell.angle_gamma   90.00
#
_symmetry.space_group_name_H-M   'P 1'
#
loop_
_entity.id
_entity.type
_entity.pdbx_description
1 polymer ?
#
loop_
_entity_poly.entity_id
_entity_poly.type
_entity_poly.pdbx_seq_one_letter_code
_entity_poly.pdbx_strand_id
1 'polypeptide(L)' 'GYLIITKLGREVYDYLTENYGKLVSEERTRKLEKLMDLIERGEKDYQSVLRELFDEILTISGRDIVKEHKVGEC' A
#
# COMPACT_ATOMS: atom_id res chain seq x y z
N GLY A 1 -20.01 -10.97 -21.74
CA GLY A 1 -19.62 -12.21 -21.07
C GLY A 1 -19.71 -12.02 -19.57
N TYR A 2 -19.84 -13.10 -18.79
CA TYR A 2 -19.86 -13.04 -17.32
C TYR A 2 -18.51 -13.49 -16.76
N LEU A 3 -18.04 -12.81 -15.71
CA LEU A 3 -16.85 -13.22 -14.95
C LEU A 3 -17.31 -13.88 -13.65
N ILE A 4 -16.93 -15.14 -13.44
CA ILE A 4 -17.28 -15.91 -12.24
C ILE A 4 -15.99 -16.31 -11.53
N ILE A 5 -15.88 -15.95 -10.26
CA ILE A 5 -14.72 -16.29 -9.44
C ILE A 5 -14.69 -17.79 -9.12
N THR A 6 -13.49 -18.37 -9.05
CA THR A 6 -13.30 -19.75 -8.63
C THR A 6 -13.50 -19.90 -7.12
N LYS A 7 -13.69 -21.13 -6.64
CA LYS A 7 -13.77 -21.41 -5.19
C LYS A 7 -12.54 -20.90 -4.45
N LEU A 8 -11.35 -21.21 -4.97
CA LEU A 8 -10.08 -20.72 -4.45
C LEU A 8 -10.01 -19.18 -4.45
N GLY A 9 -10.48 -18.54 -5.53
CA GLY A 9 -10.50 -17.08 -5.63
C GLY A 9 -11.36 -16.44 -4.52
N ARG A 10 -12.49 -17.06 -4.18
CA ARG A 10 -13.32 -16.64 -3.05
C ARG A 10 -12.59 -16.78 -1.72
N GLU A 11 -12.01 -17.95 -1.44
CA GLU A 11 -11.31 -18.21 -0.18
C GLU A 11 -10.12 -17.25 0.02
N VAL A 12 -9.35 -16.98 -1.03
CA VAL A 12 -8.25 -16.00 -0.99
C VAL A 12 -8.78 -14.59 -0.74
N TYR A 13 -9.84 -14.19 -1.43
CA TYR A 13 -10.45 -12.87 -1.25
C TYR A 13 -10.95 -12.67 0.19
N ASP A 14 -11.66 -13.66 0.73
CA ASP A 14 -12.21 -13.62 2.09
C ASP A 14 -11.07 -13.49 3.11
N TYR A 15 -10.03 -14.34 3.00
CA TYR A 15 -8.85 -14.27 3.88
C TYR A 15 -8.14 -12.91 3.84
N LEU A 16 -7.90 -12.36 2.64
CA LEU A 16 -7.24 -11.07 2.46
C LEU A 16 -8.08 -9.92 3.00
N THR A 17 -9.40 -9.98 2.81
CA THR A 17 -10.32 -8.94 3.28
C THR A 17 -10.40 -8.93 4.81
N GLU A 18 -10.45 -10.11 5.44
CA GLU A 18 -10.52 -10.24 6.90
C GLU A 18 -9.22 -9.82 7.59
N ASN A 19 -8.06 -10.26 7.09
CA ASN A 19 -6.77 -10.06 7.77
C ASN A 19 -6.02 -8.79 7.31
N TYR A 20 -6.22 -8.39 6.05
CA TYR A 20 -5.46 -7.32 5.40
C TYR A 20 -6.36 -6.27 4.73
N GLY A 21 -7.62 -6.15 5.14
CA GLY A 21 -8.60 -5.27 4.51
C GLY A 21 -8.15 -3.81 4.33
N LYS A 22 -7.35 -3.28 5.27
CA LYS A 22 -6.75 -1.93 5.16
C LYS A 22 -5.79 -1.78 3.96
N LEU A 23 -5.12 -2.86 3.58
CA LEU A 23 -4.16 -2.90 2.48
C LEU A 23 -4.83 -3.24 1.13
N VAL A 24 -5.84 -4.12 1.13
CA VAL A 24 -6.45 -4.65 -0.11
C VAL A 24 -7.77 -3.97 -0.52
N SER A 25 -8.20 -2.94 0.20
CA SER A 25 -9.44 -2.23 -0.15
C SER A 25 -9.37 -1.48 -1.49
N GLU A 26 -10.51 -1.35 -2.15
CA GLU A 26 -10.63 -0.55 -3.38
C GLU A 26 -10.27 0.92 -3.14
N GLU A 27 -10.67 1.48 -1.99
CA GLU A 27 -10.32 2.84 -1.61
C GLU A 27 -8.80 3.02 -1.50
N ARG A 28 -8.11 2.04 -0.91
CA ARG A 28 -6.65 2.05 -0.81
C ARG A 28 -6.00 2.01 -2.18
N THR A 29 -6.47 1.12 -3.05
CA THR A 29 -5.97 0.99 -4.43
C THR A 29 -6.14 2.31 -5.19
N ARG A 30 -7.32 2.92 -5.15
CA ARG A 30 -7.60 4.23 -5.76
C ARG A 30 -6.71 5.36 -5.23
N LYS A 31 -6.39 5.36 -3.94
CA LYS A 31 -5.46 6.35 -3.34
C LYS A 31 -4.03 6.15 -3.87
N LEU A 32 -3.59 4.89 -3.97
CA LEU A 32 -2.26 4.56 -4.46
C LEU A 32 -2.08 4.91 -5.94
N GLU A 33 -3.08 4.60 -6.78
CA GLU A 33 -3.07 4.97 -8.20
C GLU A 33 -2.95 6.49 -8.38
N LYS A 34 -3.75 7.28 -7.64
CA LYS A 34 -3.64 8.74 -7.69
C LYS A 34 -2.25 9.26 -7.29
N LEU A 35 -1.59 8.59 -6.33
CA LEU A 35 -0.22 8.93 -5.94
C LEU A 35 0.77 8.61 -7.06
N MET A 36 0.60 7.47 -7.74
CA MET A 36 1.42 7.10 -8.89
C MET A 36 1.27 8.12 -10.03
N ASP A 37 0.04 8.55 -10.32
CA ASP A 37 -0.22 9.58 -11.34
C ASP A 37 0.45 10.92 -10.99
N LEU A 38 0.48 11.30 -9.71
CA LEU A 38 1.18 12.51 -9.24
C LEU A 38 2.69 12.40 -9.42
N ILE A 39 3.26 11.22 -9.16
CA ILE A 39 4.68 10.95 -9.37
C ILE A 39 5.01 11.00 -10.86
N GLU A 40 4.19 10.39 -11.71
CA GLU A 40 4.36 10.41 -13.17
C GLU A 40 4.39 11.84 -13.72
N ARG A 41 3.52 12.73 -13.19
CA ARG A 41 3.50 14.16 -13.54
C ARG A 41 4.63 14.99 -12.92
N GLY A 42 5.48 14.39 -12.08
CA GLY A 42 6.55 15.09 -11.36
C GLY A 42 6.06 15.97 -10.20
N GLU A 43 4.81 15.81 -9.76
CA GLU A 43 4.21 16.58 -8.67
C GLU A 43 4.54 16.01 -7.27
N LYS A 44 5.05 14.78 -7.22
CA LYS A 44 5.52 14.14 -5.98
C LYS A 44 6.84 13.40 -6.18
N ASP A 45 7.70 13.47 -5.16
CA ASP A 45 8.94 12.71 -5.10
C ASP A 45 8.66 11.24 -4.71
N TYR A 46 9.08 10.31 -5.56
CA TYR A 46 8.80 8.89 -5.35
C TYR A 46 9.51 8.32 -4.12
N GLN A 47 10.69 8.83 -3.74
CA GLN A 47 11.44 8.35 -2.56
C GLN A 47 10.71 8.67 -1.26
N SER A 48 10.08 9.85 -1.17
CA SER A 48 9.22 10.20 -0.04
C SER A 48 7.99 9.30 0.05
N VAL A 49 7.29 9.06 -1.07
CA VAL A 49 6.10 8.22 -1.12
C VAL A 49 6.42 6.77 -0.76
N LEU A 50 7.53 6.21 -1.26
CA LEU A 50 7.94 4.85 -0.90
C LEU A 50 8.25 4.70 0.60
N ARG A 51 8.89 5.72 1.21
CA ARG A 51 9.15 5.73 2.66
C ARG A 51 7.86 5.76 3.46
N GLU A 52 6.90 6.61 3.08
CA GLU A 52 5.58 6.67 3.74
C GLU A 52 4.82 5.35 3.65
N LEU A 53 4.78 4.72 2.46
CA LEU A 53 4.13 3.43 2.26
C LEU A 53 4.81 2.32 3.08
N PHE A 54 6.13 2.32 3.15
CA PHE A 54 6.88 1.34 3.93
C PHE A 54 6.61 1.49 5.43
N ASP A 55 6.62 2.72 5.96
CA ASP A 55 6.28 3.02 7.35
C ASP A 55 4.85 2.58 7.70
N GLU A 56 3.90 2.76 6.77
CA GLU A 56 2.52 2.31 6.93
C GLU A 56 2.43 0.77 7.02
N ILE A 57 3.13 0.05 6.14
CA ILE A 57 3.17 -1.42 6.16
C ILE A 57 3.80 -1.93 7.46
N LEU A 58 4.91 -1.32 7.90
CA LEU A 58 5.57 -1.70 9.16
C LEU A 58 4.62 -1.57 10.35
N THR A 59 3.88 -0.46 10.42
CA THR A 59 2.88 -0.19 11.46
C THR A 59 1.78 -1.25 11.47
N ILE A 60 1.30 -1.68 10.30
CA ILE A 60 0.28 -2.73 10.18
C ILE A 60 0.85 -4.10 10.55
N SER A 61 2.12 -4.37 10.23
CA SER A 61 2.78 -5.66 10.47
C SER A 61 3.27 -5.87 11.91
N GLY A 62 3.13 -4.87 12.80
CA GLY A 62 3.55 -4.95 14.19
C GLY A 62 5.06 -5.06 14.39
N ARG A 63 5.86 -4.63 13.41
CA ARG A 63 7.32 -4.55 13.51
C ARG A 63 7.72 -3.11 13.79
N ASP A 64 7.92 -2.78 15.06
CA ASP A 64 8.49 -1.49 15.46
C ASP A 64 9.99 -1.48 15.09
N ILE A 65 10.33 -0.83 13.97
CA ILE A 65 11.73 -0.52 13.66
C ILE A 65 12.03 0.89 14.17
N VAL A 66 12.99 0.97 15.09
CA VAL A 66 13.59 2.20 15.61
C VAL A 66 13.96 3.12 14.44
N LYS A 67 13.32 4.29 14.36
CA LYS A 67 13.66 5.31 13.36
C LYS A 67 15.02 5.94 13.71
N GLU A 68 16.11 5.50 13.08
CA GLU A 68 17.25 6.39 12.88
C GLU A 68 16.97 7.26 11.66
N HIS A 69 16.60 8.51 11.93
CA HIS A 69 16.52 9.56 10.94
C HIS A 69 17.87 10.31 10.95
N LYS A 70 18.73 10.03 9.98
CA LYS A 70 19.76 10.99 9.53
C LYS A 70 19.59 11.22 8.05
N VAL A 71 18.74 12.19 7.71
CA VAL A 71 18.87 12.90 6.44
C VAL A 71 19.93 13.96 6.69
N GLY A 72 21.14 13.65 6.22
CA GLY A 72 22.27 14.56 6.23
C GLY A 72 22.01 15.75 5.31
N GLU A 73 22.52 16.88 5.77
CA GLU A 73 22.66 18.17 5.11
C GLU A 73 23.24 18.03 3.70
N CYS A 74 22.66 18.78 2.76
CA CYS A 74 23.37 19.59 1.76
C CYS A 74 22.52 20.85 1.53
#